data_AF-A0A3D3Z4J4-F1
#
_entry.id   AF-A0A3D3Z4J4-F1
#
_cell.length_a   1.000
_cell.length_b   1.000
_cell.length_c   1.000
_cell.angle_alpha   90.00
_cell.angle_beta   90.00
_cell.angle_gamma   90.00
#
_symmetry.space_group_name_H-M   'P 1'
#
loop_
_entity.id
_entity.type
_entity.pdbx_description
1 polymer ?
#
loop_
_entity_poly.entity_id
_entity_poly.type
_entity_poly.pdbx_seq_one_letter_code
_entity_poly.pdbx_strand_id
1 'polypeptide(L)'
;MTAPANQDSQQVAEPQFAAAPAPVKAAEPIAPAPVFAPPNFAMPVAQKAKARDGRVMVAGYFSPELSRSLRILAAERDVTVQHLVGEGLDFVLRHYGKHPMGER
;
A
#
# COMPACT_ATOMS: atom_id res chain seq x y z
N MET A 1 -51.29 -33.94 -33.72
CA MET A 1 -50.54 -34.74 -32.73
C MET A 1 -49.68 -33.79 -31.93
N THR A 2 -50.07 -33.62 -30.68
CA THR A 2 -49.56 -32.67 -29.69
C THR A 2 -48.34 -33.26 -28.97
N ALA A 3 -47.31 -32.46 -28.74
CA ALA A 3 -46.29 -32.70 -27.72
C ALA A 3 -45.97 -31.35 -27.02
N PRO A 4 -45.98 -31.27 -25.67
CA PRO A 4 -45.99 -30.00 -24.92
C PRO A 4 -44.69 -29.72 -24.14
N ALA A 5 -44.71 -28.62 -23.34
CA ALA A 5 -43.85 -28.27 -22.20
C ALA A 5 -42.50 -27.60 -22.57
N ASN A 6 -42.00 -26.51 -21.98
CA ASN A 6 -42.15 -25.84 -20.66
C ASN A 6 -41.97 -24.32 -20.86
N GLN A 7 -42.80 -23.43 -20.28
CA GLN A 7 -42.75 -22.90 -18.90
C GLN A 7 -41.42 -22.23 -18.50
N ASP A 8 -41.37 -20.91 -18.68
CA ASP A 8 -40.47 -20.02 -17.93
C ASP A 8 -41.25 -18.74 -17.60
N SER A 9 -42.20 -18.89 -16.68
CA SER A 9 -42.93 -17.78 -16.08
C SER A 9 -42.23 -17.44 -14.77
N GLN A 10 -41.54 -16.29 -14.80
CA GLN A 10 -41.02 -15.65 -13.61
C GLN A 10 -42.15 -15.47 -12.59
N GLN A 11 -41.98 -16.05 -11.41
CA GLN A 11 -42.75 -15.69 -10.24
C GLN A 11 -41.80 -15.11 -9.20
N VAL A 12 -41.95 -13.80 -9.03
CA VAL A 12 -41.41 -12.99 -7.95
C VAL A 12 -41.81 -13.60 -6.60
N ALA A 13 -40.82 -14.02 -5.82
CA ALA A 13 -41.01 -14.40 -4.43
C ALA A 13 -40.55 -13.23 -3.55
N GLU A 14 -41.50 -12.36 -3.18
CA GLU A 14 -41.38 -11.53 -1.99
C GLU A 14 -41.44 -12.43 -0.75
N PRO A 15 -40.44 -12.42 0.15
CA PRO A 15 -40.59 -13.08 1.44
C PRO A 15 -41.43 -12.18 2.36
N GLN A 16 -42.72 -12.51 2.48
CA GLN A 16 -43.59 -12.07 3.56
C GLN A 16 -43.13 -12.71 4.88
N PHE A 17 -42.57 -11.91 5.79
CA PHE A 17 -42.43 -12.28 7.19
C PHE A 17 -43.59 -11.67 7.98
N ALA A 18 -44.66 -12.44 8.15
CA ALA A 18 -45.68 -12.20 9.15
C ALA A 18 -45.26 -12.86 10.47
N ALA A 19 -45.04 -12.06 11.51
CA ALA A 19 -45.16 -12.51 12.90
C ALA A 19 -45.49 -11.31 13.79
N ALA A 20 -46.71 -11.28 14.31
CA ALA A 20 -47.18 -10.32 15.30
C ALA A 20 -46.49 -10.57 16.67
N PRO A 21 -46.12 -9.53 17.44
CA PRO A 21 -45.52 -9.73 18.76
C PRO A 21 -46.59 -9.86 19.86
N ALA A 22 -46.45 -10.90 20.67
CA ALA A 22 -47.13 -11.07 21.96
C ALA A 22 -46.45 -10.21 23.06
N PRO A 23 -47.10 -9.98 24.22
CA PRO A 23 -46.92 -8.75 25.02
C PRO A 23 -45.61 -8.71 25.81
N VAL A 24 -44.93 -7.55 25.74
CA VAL A 24 -43.71 -7.26 26.50
C VAL A 24 -44.00 -7.15 28.00
N LYS A 25 -43.45 -8.09 28.77
CA LYS A 25 -43.34 -8.00 30.23
C LYS A 25 -42.33 -6.89 30.56
N ALA A 26 -42.69 -6.00 31.49
CA ALA A 26 -41.91 -4.82 31.88
C ALA A 26 -40.44 -5.16 32.19
N ALA A 27 -39.53 -4.54 31.46
CA ALA A 27 -38.09 -4.66 31.66
C ALA A 27 -37.61 -3.67 32.74
N GLU A 28 -36.86 -4.17 33.71
CA GLU A 28 -36.12 -3.38 34.70
C GLU A 28 -35.06 -2.47 34.03
N PRO A 29 -34.64 -1.37 34.69
CA PRO A 29 -33.72 -0.41 34.09
C PRO A 29 -32.33 -1.03 33.90
N ILE A 30 -31.93 -1.19 32.65
CA ILE A 30 -30.58 -1.66 32.28
C ILE A 30 -29.60 -0.50 32.49
N ALA A 31 -28.61 -0.67 33.36
CA ALA A 31 -27.52 0.28 33.54
C ALA A 31 -26.72 0.49 32.23
N PRO A 32 -26.20 1.69 31.95
CA PRO A 32 -25.50 1.97 30.71
C PRO A 32 -24.22 1.12 30.60
N ALA A 33 -24.05 0.44 29.47
CA ALA A 33 -22.85 -0.33 29.17
C ALA A 33 -21.61 0.59 29.06
N PRO A 34 -20.42 0.14 29.50
CA PRO A 34 -19.20 0.93 29.39
C PRO A 34 -18.83 1.14 27.92
N VAL A 35 -18.72 2.40 27.50
CA VAL A 35 -18.30 2.77 26.15
C VAL A 35 -16.78 2.61 26.05
N PHE A 36 -16.32 1.65 25.25
CA PHE A 36 -14.88 1.46 25.00
C PHE A 36 -14.39 2.53 24.00
N ALA A 37 -13.53 3.44 24.45
CA ALA A 37 -12.92 4.42 23.56
C ALA A 37 -11.96 3.72 22.57
N PRO A 38 -11.94 4.12 21.29
CA PRO A 38 -11.01 3.54 20.33
C PRO A 38 -9.56 3.85 20.74
N PRO A 39 -8.61 2.92 20.55
CA PRO A 39 -7.21 3.16 20.83
C PRO A 39 -6.69 4.34 19.99
N ASN A 40 -6.06 5.30 20.66
CA ASN A 40 -5.43 6.44 20.00
C ASN A 40 -4.08 5.99 19.40
N PHE A 41 -4.07 5.69 18.10
CA PHE A 41 -2.83 5.44 17.37
C PHE A 41 -2.17 6.77 17.01
N ALA A 42 -1.31 7.27 17.91
CA ALA A 42 -0.44 8.38 17.58
C ALA A 42 0.40 8.01 16.35
N MET A 43 0.21 8.73 15.24
CA MET A 43 1.04 8.56 14.05
C MET A 43 2.46 8.99 14.40
N PRO A 44 3.49 8.17 14.11
CA PRO A 44 4.85 8.58 14.34
C PRO A 44 5.14 9.83 13.51
N VAL A 45 5.61 10.88 14.17
CA VAL A 45 6.05 12.11 13.51
C VAL A 45 7.21 11.73 12.59
N ALA A 46 7.08 12.00 11.29
CA ALA A 46 8.09 11.66 10.30
C ALA A 46 9.39 12.41 10.61
N GLN A 47 10.32 11.75 11.30
CA GLN A 47 11.66 12.27 11.49
C GLN A 47 12.38 12.26 10.15
N LYS A 48 12.94 13.40 9.76
CA LYS A 48 13.80 13.50 8.57
C LYS A 48 14.96 12.52 8.77
N ALA A 49 15.11 11.57 7.86
CA ALA A 49 16.17 10.59 7.96
C ALA A 49 17.54 11.29 7.90
N LYS A 50 18.37 11.12 8.95
CA LYS A 50 19.74 11.67 9.04
C LYS A 50 20.57 11.48 7.77
N ALA A 51 20.33 10.41 7.03
CA ALA A 51 21.00 10.11 5.76
C ALA A 51 20.80 11.19 4.66
N ARG A 52 19.81 12.07 4.80
CA ARG A 52 19.49 13.14 3.82
C ARG A 52 19.98 14.52 4.25
N ASP A 53 20.54 14.67 5.45
CA ASP A 53 21.04 15.97 5.91
C ASP A 53 22.25 16.40 5.07
N GLY A 54 22.18 17.61 4.51
CA GLY A 54 23.21 18.16 3.62
C GLY A 54 23.27 17.54 2.22
N ARG A 55 22.36 16.62 1.86
CA ARG A 55 22.34 15.95 0.56
C ARG A 55 21.12 16.34 -0.26
N VAL A 56 21.28 16.37 -1.59
CA VAL A 56 20.21 16.62 -2.56
C VAL A 56 19.93 15.34 -3.34
N MET A 57 18.66 15.05 -3.61
CA MET A 57 18.28 13.90 -4.42
C MET A 57 18.59 14.16 -5.90
N VAL A 58 19.32 13.24 -6.52
CA VAL A 58 19.51 13.17 -7.98
C VAL A 58 18.73 11.96 -8.48
N ALA A 59 17.71 12.18 -9.31
CA ALA A 59 16.81 11.14 -9.79
C ALA A 59 16.50 11.31 -11.28
N GLY A 60 16.19 10.20 -11.94
CA GLY A 60 15.78 10.15 -13.34
C GLY A 60 14.91 8.92 -13.61
N TYR A 61 14.16 8.95 -14.71
CA TYR A 61 13.38 7.80 -15.16
C TYR A 61 14.26 6.87 -15.99
N PHE A 62 14.24 5.57 -15.66
CA PHE A 62 15.03 4.54 -16.31
C PHE A 62 14.16 3.30 -16.58
N SER A 63 14.62 2.44 -17.48
CA SER A 63 13.92 1.19 -17.76
C SER A 63 13.91 0.26 -16.54
N PRO A 64 12.87 -0.57 -16.38
CA PRO A 64 12.82 -1.56 -15.30
C PRO A 64 13.97 -2.57 -15.41
N GLU A 65 14.42 -2.85 -16.64
CA GLU A 65 15.55 -3.73 -16.92
C GLU A 65 16.86 -3.15 -16.38
N LEU A 66 17.17 -1.88 -16.67
CA LEU A 66 18.36 -1.22 -16.12
C LEU A 66 18.34 -1.22 -14.59
N SER A 67 17.18 -0.90 -14.00
CA SER A 67 17.03 -0.91 -12.54
C SER A 67 17.27 -2.31 -11.94
N ARG A 68 16.86 -3.38 -12.64
CA ARG A 68 17.17 -4.76 -12.23
C ARG A 68 18.67 -5.04 -12.33
N SER A 69 19.31 -4.73 -13.45
CA SER A 69 20.73 -4.97 -13.66
C SER A 69 21.60 -4.24 -12.64
N LEU A 70 21.27 -2.99 -12.30
CA LEU A 70 21.98 -2.24 -11.26
C LEU A 70 21.87 -2.89 -9.88
N ARG A 71 20.69 -3.44 -9.54
CA ARG A 71 20.48 -4.14 -8.25
C ARG A 71 21.27 -5.45 -8.18
N ILE A 72 21.33 -6.20 -9.29
CA ILE A 72 22.13 -7.44 -9.38
C ILE A 72 23.61 -7.10 -9.20
N LEU A 73 24.13 -6.14 -9.97
CA LEU A 73 25.53 -5.73 -9.90
C LEU A 73 25.92 -5.21 -8.50
N ALA A 74 25.02 -4.47 -7.85
CA ALA A 74 25.23 -3.99 -6.49
C ALA A 74 25.38 -5.16 -5.49
N ALA A 75 24.51 -6.18 -5.61
CA ALA A 75 24.58 -7.38 -4.77
C ALA A 75 25.85 -8.21 -5.04
N GLU A 76 26.23 -8.38 -6.31
CA GLU A 76 27.46 -9.10 -6.69
C GLU A 76 28.73 -8.43 -6.14
N ARG A 77 28.75 -7.10 -6.06
CA ARG A 77 29.87 -6.31 -5.56
C ARG A 77 29.83 -6.00 -4.06
N ASP A 78 28.80 -6.45 -3.34
CA ASP A 78 28.54 -6.10 -1.93
C ASP A 78 28.53 -4.57 -1.68
N VAL A 79 27.89 -3.82 -2.57
CA VAL A 79 27.74 -2.35 -2.46
C VAL A 79 26.28 -1.94 -2.62
N THR A 80 25.98 -0.67 -2.31
CA THR A 80 24.64 -0.13 -2.54
C THR A 80 24.46 0.33 -3.99
N VAL A 81 23.22 0.42 -4.47
CA VAL A 81 22.93 1.04 -5.78
C VAL A 81 23.39 2.51 -5.80
N GLN A 82 23.28 3.23 -4.68
CA GLN A 82 23.77 4.61 -4.56
C GLN A 82 25.28 4.70 -4.79
N HIS A 83 26.05 3.73 -4.29
CA HIS A 83 27.48 3.64 -4.51
C HIS A 83 27.82 3.51 -6.01
N LEU A 84 27.14 2.61 -6.73
CA LEU A 84 27.34 2.44 -8.18
C LEU A 84 26.98 3.69 -8.97
N VAL A 85 25.87 4.36 -8.60
CA VAL A 85 25.47 5.63 -9.23
C VAL A 85 26.52 6.70 -8.96
N GLY A 86 27.04 6.81 -7.74
CA GLY A 86 28.12 7.73 -7.39
C GLY A 86 29.40 7.47 -8.20
N GLU A 87 29.80 6.20 -8.32
CA GLU A 87 30.95 5.78 -9.13
C GLU A 87 30.76 6.17 -10.62
N GLY A 88 29.59 5.90 -11.18
CA GLY A 88 29.24 6.27 -12.55
C GLY A 88 29.24 7.78 -12.79
N LEU A 89 28.69 8.56 -11.86
CA LEU A 89 28.70 10.02 -11.92
C LEU A 89 30.13 10.57 -11.85
N ASP A 90 30.99 10.01 -11.01
CA ASP A 90 32.40 10.36 -10.95
C ASP A 90 33.13 10.08 -12.29
N PHE A 91 32.81 8.97 -12.97
CA PHE A 91 33.36 8.68 -14.30
C PHE A 91 32.92 9.73 -15.33
N VAL A 92 31.65 10.14 -15.34
CA VAL A 92 31.16 11.22 -16.22
C VAL A 92 31.88 12.52 -15.93
N LEU A 93 32.02 12.91 -14.66
CA LEU A 93 32.73 14.14 -14.28
C LEU A 93 34.18 14.13 -14.77
N ARG A 94 34.91 13.02 -14.55
CA ARG A 94 36.28 12.87 -15.03
C ARG A 94 36.38 12.97 -16.55
N HIS A 95 35.44 12.35 -17.27
CA HIS A 95 35.40 12.41 -18.74
C HIS A 95 35.29 13.86 -19.25
N TYR A 96 34.59 14.73 -18.54
CA TYR A 96 34.46 16.16 -18.86
C TYR A 96 35.49 17.07 -18.16
N GLY A 97 36.58 16.51 -17.61
CA GLY A 97 37.64 17.28 -16.95
C GLY A 97 37.21 17.96 -15.64
N LYS A 98 36.16 17.46 -14.99
CA LYS A 98 35.67 17.95 -13.69
C LYS A 98 36.21 17.08 -12.56
N HIS A 99 36.29 17.67 -11.36
CA HIS A 99 36.70 16.95 -10.16
C HIS A 99 35.58 15.96 -9.73
N PRO A 100 35.89 14.69 -9.42
CA PRO A 100 34.92 13.73 -8.91
C PRO A 100 34.41 14.14 -7.52
N MET A 101 33.18 13.81 -7.17
CA MET A 101 32.62 14.16 -5.86
C MET A 101 32.88 13.07 -4.81
N GLY A 102 33.15 11.84 -5.25
CA GLY A 102 33.51 10.74 -4.34
C GLY A 102 32.36 10.29 -3.43
N GLU A 103 31.12 10.55 -3.82
CA GLU A 103 29.91 10.05 -3.15
C GLU A 103 29.86 8.53 -3.30
N ARG A 104 29.92 7.79 -2.18
CA ARG A 104 29.86 6.31 -2.15
C ARG A 104 29.11 5.78 -0.95
#